data_AF-A0A7R9JFN9-F1
#
_entry.id   AF-A0A7R9JFN9-F1
#
_cell.length_a   1.000
_cell.length_b   1.000
_cell.length_c   1.000
_cell.angle_alpha   90.00
_cell.angle_beta   90.00
_cell.angle_gamma   90.00
#
_symmetry.space_group_name_H-M   'P 1'
#
loop_
_entity.id
_entity.type
_entity.pdbx_description
1 polymer ?
#
loop_
_entity_poly.entity_id
_entity_poly.type
_entity_poly.pdbx_seq_one_letter_code
_entity_poly.pdbx_strand_id
1 'polypeptide(L)'
;IVHRGDDLCKPRWGRLLVPATRHLEWAAGCGSRLPMRSFLLFLLGLCVNTTGGAQLQSLRVFGVLQRFGVVYGVVACLTTLFTRRSYGQSSISWTAPLQDVLVLLPQWLIMLSLVAVHCFLVFFLDVPDCPTGYLGPGGRQFDGQYRGCIGGASGYIDRLILGPSHIYQNPTAAQVYGSGPFDPEGLVGCLLSIFQVFLGVQAGTILGFHREWRDRIYRWLTWGSLAGVIGAILCLASKDNGWIPVNKNLWYSL
;
A
#
# COMPACT_ATOMS: atom_id res chain seq x y z
N ILE A 1 6.30 16.29 40.69
CA ILE A 1 5.27 16.29 39.63
C ILE A 1 5.96 15.87 38.33
N VAL A 2 5.63 14.67 37.86
CA VAL A 2 6.29 13.98 36.74
C VAL A 2 5.92 14.70 35.43
N HIS A 3 6.83 15.49 34.88
CA HIS A 3 6.73 15.96 33.50
C HIS A 3 7.13 14.81 32.57
N ARG A 4 6.13 14.01 32.20
CA ARG A 4 6.23 12.95 31.19
C ARG A 4 6.53 13.61 29.84
N GLY A 5 7.57 13.14 29.15
CA GLY A 5 8.13 13.70 27.92
C GLY A 5 7.25 13.54 26.68
N ASP A 6 6.15 14.28 26.63
CA ASP A 6 5.19 14.25 25.52
C ASP A 6 5.48 15.28 24.40
N ASP A 7 6.44 16.19 24.59
CA ASP A 7 6.65 17.32 23.66
C ASP A 7 7.69 17.10 22.54
N LEU A 8 8.43 15.99 22.54
CA LEU A 8 9.52 15.74 21.58
C LEU A 8 9.06 15.15 20.22
N CYS A 9 7.76 15.12 19.94
CA CYS A 9 7.23 14.59 18.68
C CYS A 9 6.15 15.48 18.06
N LYS A 10 6.18 16.80 18.30
CA LYS A 10 5.45 17.78 17.49
C LYS A 10 6.42 18.39 16.46
N PRO A 11 6.06 18.47 15.17
CA PRO A 11 6.88 19.19 14.19
C PRO A 11 6.82 20.68 14.54
N ARG A 12 7.87 21.18 15.21
CA ARG A 12 7.98 22.59 15.60
C ARG A 12 8.59 23.35 14.43
N TRP A 13 7.75 23.72 13.47
CA TRP A 13 8.08 24.50 12.26
C TRP A 13 8.51 25.93 12.57
N GLY A 14 9.63 26.13 13.27
CA GLY A 14 10.01 27.50 13.65
C GLY A 14 11.39 27.74 14.25
N ARG A 15 12.34 26.80 14.20
CA ARG A 15 13.73 27.08 14.62
C ARG A 15 14.74 26.51 13.63
N LEU A 16 15.23 27.39 12.75
CA LEU A 16 16.50 27.23 12.07
C LEU A 16 17.60 27.07 13.13
N LEU A 17 18.52 26.13 12.93
CA LEU A 17 19.68 25.81 13.78
C LEU A 17 19.38 24.87 14.97
N VAL A 18 19.12 23.60 14.65
CA VAL A 18 19.30 22.50 15.62
C VAL A 18 20.65 21.83 15.34
N PRO A 19 21.54 21.66 16.34
CA PRO A 19 22.83 21.00 16.15
C PRO A 19 22.68 19.52 15.78
N ALA A 20 23.58 19.02 14.94
CA ALA A 20 23.54 17.66 14.36
C ALA A 20 23.47 16.51 15.40
N THR A 21 23.94 16.74 16.63
CA THR A 21 23.87 15.77 17.74
C THR A 21 22.45 15.55 18.26
N ARG A 22 21.59 16.58 18.29
CA ARG A 22 20.17 16.44 18.68
C ARG A 22 19.33 15.74 17.61
N HIS A 23 19.79 15.73 16.35
CA HIS A 23 19.12 15.01 15.28
C HIS A 23 19.20 13.49 15.43
N LEU A 24 20.27 12.94 16.03
CA LEU A 24 20.41 11.50 16.32
C LEU A 24 19.53 11.03 17.49
N GLU A 25 19.31 11.87 18.50
CA GLU A 25 18.46 11.53 19.66
C GLU A 25 16.96 11.58 19.32
N TRP A 26 16.53 12.58 18.53
CA TRP A 26 15.18 12.64 17.94
C TRP A 26 14.87 11.40 17.09
N ALA A 27 15.89 10.97 16.35
CA ALA A 27 15.87 9.81 15.48
C ALA A 27 15.66 8.49 16.24
N ALA A 28 16.38 8.29 17.34
CA ALA A 28 16.28 7.11 18.19
C ALA A 28 14.95 7.08 18.97
N GLY A 29 14.51 8.23 19.49
CA GLY A 29 13.25 8.35 20.25
C GLY A 29 11.97 8.31 19.39
N CYS A 30 12.06 8.58 18.09
CA CYS A 30 10.94 8.43 17.15
C CYS A 30 10.87 6.98 16.62
N GLY A 31 12.01 6.36 16.32
CA GLY A 31 12.10 4.98 15.83
C GLY A 31 11.50 3.94 16.78
N SER A 32 11.63 4.12 18.10
CA SER A 32 11.02 3.23 19.10
C SER A 32 9.51 3.36 19.23
N ARG A 33 8.91 4.49 18.80
CA ARG A 33 7.47 4.77 18.89
C ARG A 33 6.67 4.40 17.63
N LEU A 34 7.34 4.28 16.48
CA LEU A 34 6.74 3.78 15.23
C LEU A 34 6.14 2.37 15.36
N PRO A 35 6.88 1.34 15.83
CA PRO A 35 6.34 -0.01 15.92
C PRO A 35 5.18 -0.09 16.91
N MET A 36 5.22 0.69 18.00
CA MET A 36 4.13 0.76 18.98
C MET A 36 2.83 1.31 18.36
N ARG A 37 2.91 2.32 17.49
CA ARG A 37 1.73 2.90 16.81
C ARG A 37 1.14 1.95 15.77
N SER A 38 1.99 1.31 14.97
CA SER A 38 1.56 0.26 14.02
C SER A 38 0.93 -0.93 14.75
N PHE A 39 1.54 -1.36 15.86
CA PHE A 39 1.04 -2.46 16.67
C PHE A 39 -0.28 -2.13 17.36
N LEU A 40 -0.44 -0.92 17.89
CA LEU A 40 -1.70 -0.48 18.50
C LEU A 40 -2.84 -0.43 17.48
N LEU A 41 -2.59 0.06 16.26
CA LEU A 41 -3.58 0.06 15.17
C LEU A 41 -3.96 -1.37 14.74
N PHE A 42 -2.98 -2.27 14.69
CA PHE A 42 -3.22 -3.68 14.40
C PHE A 42 -4.07 -4.36 15.48
N LEU A 43 -3.75 -4.15 16.76
CA LEU A 43 -4.50 -4.67 17.90
C LEU A 43 -5.92 -4.09 17.96
N LEU A 44 -6.08 -2.79 17.73
CA LEU A 44 -7.40 -2.16 17.67
C LEU A 44 -8.26 -2.81 16.58
N GLY A 45 -7.68 -3.09 15.41
CA GLY A 45 -8.34 -3.82 14.32
C GLY A 45 -8.79 -5.21 14.73
N LEU A 46 -7.95 -5.98 15.41
CA LEU A 46 -8.31 -7.30 15.94
C LEU A 46 -9.43 -7.23 16.99
N CYS A 47 -9.37 -6.27 17.91
CA CYS A 47 -10.39 -6.08 18.95
C CYS A 47 -11.75 -5.78 18.33
N VAL A 48 -11.82 -4.86 17.36
CA VAL A 48 -13.06 -4.53 16.64
C VAL A 48 -13.60 -5.75 15.90
N ASN A 49 -12.74 -6.53 15.26
CA ASN A 49 -13.15 -7.75 14.56
C ASN A 49 -13.68 -8.86 15.52
N THR A 50 -13.29 -8.80 16.80
CA THR A 50 -13.71 -9.75 17.84
C THR A 50 -15.02 -9.34 18.52
N THR A 51 -15.37 -8.04 18.52
CA THR A 51 -16.55 -7.53 19.26
C THR A 51 -17.92 -8.03 18.77
N GLY A 52 -17.98 -8.69 17.60
CA GLY A 52 -19.21 -9.26 17.03
C GLY A 52 -19.54 -10.70 17.45
N GLY A 53 -18.85 -11.28 18.44
CA GLY A 53 -19.08 -12.66 18.90
C GLY A 53 -18.33 -13.73 18.09
N ALA A 54 -17.20 -13.38 17.50
CA ALA A 54 -16.41 -14.31 16.69
C ALA A 54 -15.78 -15.43 17.55
N GLN A 55 -16.07 -16.68 17.21
CA GLN A 55 -15.26 -17.82 17.66
C GLN A 55 -13.83 -17.66 17.11
N LEU A 56 -12.82 -17.91 17.93
CA LEU A 56 -11.39 -17.82 17.53
C LEU A 56 -11.07 -18.60 16.24
N GLN A 57 -11.86 -19.63 15.93
CA GLN A 57 -11.72 -20.47 14.73
C GLN A 57 -12.10 -19.77 13.41
N SER A 58 -12.95 -18.74 13.45
CA SER A 58 -13.41 -17.99 12.26
C SER A 58 -13.02 -16.51 12.29
N LEU A 59 -12.09 -16.14 13.16
CA LEU A 59 -11.66 -14.76 13.31
C LEU A 59 -10.90 -14.30 12.07
N ARG A 60 -11.37 -13.24 11.43
CA ARG A 60 -10.72 -12.67 10.24
C ARG A 60 -9.39 -12.01 10.63
N VAL A 61 -8.29 -12.47 10.03
CA VAL A 61 -6.93 -12.05 10.45
C VAL A 61 -6.50 -10.75 9.79
N PHE A 62 -6.91 -10.50 8.54
CA PHE A 62 -6.63 -9.26 7.81
C PHE A 62 -7.89 -8.44 7.56
N GLY A 63 -7.75 -7.13 7.69
CA GLY A 63 -8.82 -6.16 7.61
C GLY A 63 -8.25 -4.78 7.45
N VAL A 64 -9.12 -3.82 7.13
CA VAL A 64 -8.75 -2.47 6.73
C VAL A 64 -7.81 -1.78 7.74
N LEU A 65 -8.10 -1.88 9.03
CA LEU A 65 -7.30 -1.29 10.10
C LEU A 65 -5.90 -1.92 10.23
N GLN A 66 -5.82 -3.25 10.11
CA GLN A 66 -4.55 -3.98 10.19
C GLN A 66 -3.66 -3.65 8.98
N ARG A 67 -4.26 -3.59 7.79
CA ARG A 67 -3.58 -3.17 6.56
C ARG A 67 -3.00 -1.76 6.70
N PHE A 68 -3.77 -0.79 7.23
CA PHE A 68 -3.25 0.55 7.50
C PHE A 68 -2.09 0.56 8.50
N GLY A 69 -2.15 -0.28 9.54
CA GLY A 69 -1.06 -0.42 10.52
C GLY A 69 0.24 -0.96 9.90
N VAL A 70 0.14 -2.02 9.09
CA VAL A 70 1.28 -2.68 8.40
C VAL A 70 1.88 -1.75 7.36
N VAL A 71 1.08 -1.39 6.35
CA VAL A 71 0.90 -0.02 5.87
C VAL A 71 1.97 1.00 6.28
N TYR A 72 1.50 1.81 7.22
CA TYR A 72 2.23 2.87 7.87
C TYR A 72 3.57 2.41 8.43
N GLY A 73 3.63 1.25 9.09
CA GLY A 73 4.84 0.74 9.73
C GLY A 73 5.97 0.52 8.72
N VAL A 74 5.68 -0.14 7.61
CA VAL A 74 6.65 -0.42 6.55
C VAL A 74 7.13 0.88 5.91
N VAL A 75 6.22 1.75 5.48
CA VAL A 75 6.60 3.01 4.80
C VAL A 75 7.35 3.94 5.74
N ALA A 76 6.92 4.07 7.01
CA ALA A 76 7.59 4.90 7.99
C ALA A 76 8.98 4.35 8.36
N CYS A 77 9.14 3.02 8.46
CA CYS A 77 10.44 2.39 8.63
C CYS A 77 11.38 2.70 7.45
N LEU A 78 10.94 2.44 6.22
CA LEU A 78 11.72 2.74 5.01
C LEU A 78 12.09 4.23 4.93
N THR A 79 11.14 5.12 5.16
CA THR A 79 11.38 6.57 5.11
C THR A 79 12.39 6.99 6.19
N THR A 80 12.28 6.48 7.41
CA THR A 80 13.21 6.86 8.49
C THR A 80 14.62 6.30 8.30
N LEU A 81 14.77 5.13 7.68
CA LEU A 81 16.06 4.53 7.37
C LEU A 81 16.75 5.22 6.20
N PHE A 82 16.03 5.54 5.13
CA PHE A 82 16.62 6.03 3.87
C PHE A 82 16.62 7.56 3.73
N THR A 83 15.62 8.30 4.25
CA THR A 83 15.53 9.77 4.06
C THR A 83 16.55 10.56 4.89
N ARG A 84 17.06 10.01 6.00
CA ARG A 84 17.98 10.72 6.91
C ARG A 84 19.30 11.14 6.27
N ARG A 85 19.70 10.50 5.16
CA ARG A 85 21.01 10.72 4.53
C ARG A 85 21.03 11.86 3.51
N SER A 86 19.88 12.28 2.98
CA SER A 86 19.83 13.01 1.71
C SER A 86 19.29 14.44 1.77
N TYR A 87 18.81 14.93 2.93
CA TYR A 87 18.41 16.34 3.08
C TYR A 87 19.59 17.31 3.32
N GLY A 88 20.82 16.80 3.41
CA GLY A 88 22.03 17.59 3.54
C GLY A 88 22.62 17.95 2.17
N GLN A 89 22.62 19.25 1.85
CA GLN A 89 23.49 19.91 0.85
C GLN A 89 23.65 19.22 -0.53
N SER A 90 22.87 19.66 -1.51
CA SER A 90 23.24 19.56 -2.93
C SER A 90 23.11 20.95 -3.57
N SER A 91 24.22 21.67 -3.68
CA SER A 91 24.32 22.99 -4.33
C SER A 91 24.55 22.86 -5.84
N ILE A 92 23.75 22.05 -6.54
CA ILE A 92 23.88 21.83 -7.98
C ILE A 92 22.65 22.39 -8.69
N SER A 93 22.83 23.52 -9.38
CA SER A 93 21.78 24.35 -9.99
C SER A 93 20.94 23.64 -11.07
N TRP A 94 21.45 22.58 -11.68
CA TRP A 94 20.81 21.89 -12.81
C TRP A 94 19.96 20.68 -12.40
N THR A 95 20.08 20.19 -11.17
CA THR A 95 19.30 19.05 -10.63
C THR A 95 18.17 19.47 -9.70
N ALA A 96 17.98 20.78 -9.49
CA ALA A 96 16.91 21.35 -8.67
C ALA A 96 15.49 20.80 -8.98
N PRO A 97 15.09 20.58 -10.25
CA PRO A 97 13.76 20.04 -10.57
C PRO A 97 13.65 18.51 -10.45
N LEU A 98 14.71 17.78 -10.07
CA LEU A 98 14.64 16.32 -9.86
C LEU A 98 15.11 15.92 -8.45
N GLN A 99 15.49 16.89 -7.62
CA GLN A 99 16.06 16.65 -6.30
C GLN A 99 15.10 15.92 -5.36
N ASP A 100 13.78 16.16 -5.48
CA ASP A 100 12.74 15.45 -4.75
C ASP A 100 12.71 13.95 -5.07
N VAL A 101 12.91 13.58 -6.34
CA VAL A 101 12.94 12.17 -6.77
C VAL A 101 14.28 11.53 -6.43
N LEU A 102 15.39 12.24 -6.68
CA LEU A 102 16.74 11.73 -6.43
C LEU A 102 16.99 11.42 -4.94
N VAL A 103 16.48 12.27 -4.04
CA VAL A 103 16.53 12.06 -2.58
C VAL A 103 15.79 10.77 -2.19
N LEU A 104 14.70 10.44 -2.88
CA LEU A 104 13.87 9.26 -2.64
C LEU A 104 14.26 8.07 -3.52
N LEU A 105 15.28 8.18 -4.38
CA LEU A 105 15.60 7.16 -5.38
C LEU A 105 15.82 5.75 -4.78
N PRO A 106 16.54 5.58 -3.66
CA PRO A 106 16.66 4.25 -3.03
C PRO A 106 15.31 3.68 -2.58
N GLN A 107 14.40 4.54 -2.11
CA GLN A 107 13.05 4.12 -1.72
C GLN A 107 12.23 3.77 -2.96
N TRP A 108 12.32 4.55 -4.04
CA TRP A 108 11.68 4.25 -5.32
C TRP A 108 12.10 2.88 -5.86
N LEU A 109 13.39 2.53 -5.80
CA LEU A 109 13.85 1.21 -6.25
C LEU A 109 13.22 0.06 -5.45
N ILE A 110 13.17 0.19 -4.12
CA ILE A 110 12.51 -0.80 -3.25
C ILE A 110 11.02 -0.89 -3.57
N MET A 111 10.35 0.25 -3.69
CA MET A 111 8.91 0.31 -3.93
C MET A 111 8.52 -0.24 -5.31
N LEU A 112 9.30 0.09 -6.35
CA LEU A 112 9.13 -0.48 -7.68
C LEU A 112 9.42 -1.98 -7.70
N SER A 113 10.39 -2.46 -6.91
CA SER A 113 10.62 -3.91 -6.77
C SER A 113 9.43 -4.61 -6.11
N LEU A 114 8.77 -4.01 -5.12
CA LEU A 114 7.55 -4.55 -4.50
C LEU A 114 6.38 -4.61 -5.48
N VAL A 115 6.20 -3.58 -6.31
CA VAL A 115 5.18 -3.56 -7.37
C VAL A 115 5.50 -4.62 -8.42
N ALA A 116 6.77 -4.76 -8.83
CA ALA A 116 7.18 -5.78 -9.78
C ALA A 116 6.94 -7.20 -9.25
N VAL A 117 7.25 -7.46 -7.97
CA VAL A 117 6.93 -8.73 -7.31
C VAL A 117 5.43 -8.96 -7.26
N HIS A 118 4.63 -7.95 -6.92
CA HIS A 118 3.17 -8.07 -6.93
C HIS A 118 2.64 -8.42 -8.34
N CYS A 119 3.06 -7.69 -9.38
CA CYS A 119 2.67 -7.98 -10.76
C CYS A 119 3.13 -9.37 -11.19
N PHE A 120 4.34 -9.78 -10.82
CA PHE A 120 4.85 -11.11 -11.12
C PHE A 120 3.98 -12.19 -10.48
N LEU A 121 3.66 -12.07 -9.19
CA LEU A 121 2.79 -13.01 -8.48
C LEU A 121 1.38 -13.07 -9.07
N VAL A 122 0.84 -11.93 -9.49
CA VAL A 122 -0.54 -11.87 -10.04
C VAL A 122 -0.63 -12.47 -11.45
N PHE A 123 0.35 -12.20 -12.32
CA PHE A 123 0.27 -12.58 -13.73
C PHE A 123 0.97 -13.90 -14.08
N PHE A 124 2.03 -14.27 -13.37
CA PHE A 124 2.89 -15.40 -13.72
C PHE A 124 2.78 -16.59 -12.76
N LEU A 125 2.07 -16.45 -11.64
CA LEU A 125 1.83 -17.59 -10.76
C LEU A 125 0.79 -18.52 -11.40
N ASP A 126 1.20 -19.75 -11.64
CA ASP A 126 0.31 -20.80 -12.10
C ASP A 126 -0.51 -21.33 -10.91
N VAL A 127 -1.84 -21.29 -11.05
CA VAL A 127 -2.79 -21.72 -10.02
C VAL A 127 -3.54 -22.92 -10.58
N PRO A 128 -3.67 -24.03 -9.82
CA PRO A 128 -4.38 -25.20 -10.29
C PRO A 128 -5.82 -24.84 -10.69
N ASP A 129 -6.26 -25.35 -11.83
CA ASP A 129 -7.60 -25.18 -12.40
C ASP A 129 -7.97 -23.74 -12.84
N CYS A 130 -6.99 -22.82 -12.91
CA CYS A 130 -7.22 -21.42 -13.29
C CYS A 130 -6.28 -20.95 -14.41
N PRO A 131 -6.72 -20.07 -15.32
CA PRO A 131 -5.83 -19.50 -16.32
C PRO A 131 -4.86 -18.50 -15.68
N THR A 132 -3.63 -18.45 -16.19
CA THR A 132 -2.59 -17.51 -15.74
C THR A 132 -3.05 -16.06 -15.93
N GLY A 133 -2.88 -15.22 -14.90
CA GLY A 133 -3.29 -13.82 -14.94
C GLY A 133 -4.79 -13.56 -14.77
N TYR A 134 -5.55 -14.57 -14.32
CA TYR A 134 -6.96 -14.39 -14.02
C TYR A 134 -7.19 -13.44 -12.83
N LEU A 135 -8.00 -12.40 -13.02
CA LEU A 135 -8.31 -11.36 -12.03
C LEU A 135 -9.79 -11.35 -11.63
N GLY A 136 -10.50 -12.47 -11.82
CA GLY A 136 -11.95 -12.52 -11.79
C GLY A 136 -12.55 -13.04 -10.48
N PRO A 137 -13.88 -13.00 -10.32
CA PRO A 137 -14.63 -13.46 -9.16
C PRO A 137 -14.74 -14.99 -9.12
N GLY A 138 -14.44 -15.70 -10.20
CA GLY A 138 -14.72 -17.14 -10.32
C GLY A 138 -16.22 -17.43 -10.22
N GLY A 139 -16.57 -18.53 -9.55
CA GLY A 139 -17.97 -18.92 -9.37
C GLY A 139 -18.67 -19.25 -10.69
N ARG A 140 -19.84 -18.67 -10.94
CA ARG A 140 -20.69 -18.85 -12.13
C ARG A 140 -20.25 -18.05 -13.36
N GLN A 141 -19.16 -17.29 -13.25
CA GLN A 141 -18.60 -16.58 -14.39
C GLN A 141 -18.10 -17.57 -15.45
N PHE A 142 -18.24 -17.24 -16.74
CA PHE A 142 -17.93 -18.13 -17.86
C PHE A 142 -18.58 -19.53 -17.72
N ASP A 143 -19.90 -19.55 -17.50
CA ASP A 143 -20.71 -20.76 -17.26
C ASP A 143 -20.22 -21.67 -16.12
N GLY A 144 -19.38 -21.15 -15.23
CA GLY A 144 -18.81 -21.89 -14.13
C GLY A 144 -17.58 -22.72 -14.45
N GLN A 145 -16.88 -22.41 -15.54
CA GLN A 145 -15.61 -23.06 -15.90
C GLN A 145 -14.52 -22.83 -14.83
N TYR A 146 -14.55 -21.69 -14.13
CA TYR A 146 -13.52 -21.28 -13.16
C TYR A 146 -14.07 -21.06 -11.74
N ARG A 147 -14.84 -22.02 -11.21
CA ARG A 147 -15.54 -21.86 -9.91
C ARG A 147 -14.62 -21.58 -8.73
N GLY A 148 -13.45 -22.23 -8.66
CA GLY A 148 -12.49 -22.11 -7.54
C GLY A 148 -11.51 -20.94 -7.63
N CYS A 149 -11.57 -20.18 -8.72
CA CYS A 149 -10.54 -19.21 -9.11
C CYS A 149 -10.80 -17.79 -8.59
N ILE A 150 -11.63 -17.62 -7.56
CA ILE A 150 -11.92 -16.27 -7.05
C ILE A 150 -10.64 -15.51 -6.67
N GLY A 151 -10.48 -14.33 -7.26
CA GLY A 151 -9.33 -13.44 -7.07
C GLY A 151 -8.03 -13.98 -7.67
N GLY A 152 -8.08 -15.04 -8.48
CA GLY A 152 -6.94 -15.68 -9.13
C GLY A 152 -5.80 -16.00 -8.18
N ALA A 153 -4.57 -15.65 -8.59
CA ALA A 153 -3.34 -15.85 -7.83
C ALA A 153 -3.37 -15.17 -6.46
N SER A 154 -3.88 -13.93 -6.37
CA SER A 154 -3.98 -13.20 -5.09
C SER A 154 -4.89 -13.93 -4.10
N GLY A 155 -6.09 -14.31 -4.55
CA GLY A 155 -7.03 -15.04 -3.72
C GLY A 155 -6.54 -16.44 -3.33
N TYR A 156 -5.76 -17.09 -4.19
CA TYR A 156 -5.13 -18.38 -3.90
C TYR A 156 -4.06 -18.26 -2.80
N ILE A 157 -3.14 -17.29 -2.92
CA ILE A 157 -2.09 -17.04 -1.92
C ILE A 157 -2.69 -16.69 -0.57
N ASP A 158 -3.69 -15.80 -0.54
CA ASP A 158 -4.32 -15.37 0.71
C ASP A 158 -4.95 -16.57 1.43
N ARG A 159 -5.64 -17.47 0.70
CA ARG A 159 -6.20 -18.73 1.24
C ARG A 159 -5.13 -19.69 1.75
N LEU A 160 -3.99 -19.77 1.09
CA LEU A 160 -2.88 -20.64 1.49
C LEU A 160 -2.20 -20.16 2.78
N ILE A 161 -2.00 -18.85 2.92
CA ILE A 161 -1.27 -18.25 4.05
C ILE A 161 -2.17 -18.07 5.28
N LEU A 162 -3.36 -17.49 5.10
CA LEU A 162 -4.26 -17.16 6.21
C LEU A 162 -5.15 -18.35 6.59
N GLY A 163 -5.40 -19.24 5.65
CA GLY A 163 -6.38 -20.32 5.79
C GLY A 163 -7.80 -19.86 5.46
N PRO A 164 -8.65 -20.77 4.93
CA PRO A 164 -9.99 -20.44 4.46
C PRO A 164 -10.94 -20.00 5.58
N SER A 165 -10.70 -20.38 6.84
CA SER A 165 -11.53 -20.00 8.00
C SER A 165 -11.26 -18.57 8.49
N HIS A 166 -10.10 -18.00 8.17
CA HIS A 166 -9.65 -16.69 8.66
C HIS A 166 -9.80 -15.57 7.61
N ILE A 167 -10.50 -15.87 6.52
CA ILE A 167 -10.77 -14.98 5.39
C ILE A 167 -12.23 -14.52 5.42
N TYR A 168 -12.48 -13.38 4.78
CA TYR A 168 -13.83 -12.85 4.63
C TYR A 168 -14.75 -13.81 3.85
N GLN A 169 -15.78 -14.33 4.53
CA GLN A 169 -16.66 -15.39 3.98
C GLN A 169 -17.75 -14.87 3.03
N ASN A 170 -18.10 -13.59 3.11
CA ASN A 170 -19.25 -13.04 2.39
C ASN A 170 -18.86 -11.92 1.41
N PRO A 171 -17.94 -12.14 0.45
CA PRO A 171 -17.62 -11.14 -0.56
C PRO A 171 -18.84 -10.89 -1.47
N THR A 172 -18.97 -9.68 -2.03
CA THR A 172 -20.04 -9.35 -3.00
C THR A 172 -20.06 -10.33 -4.18
N ALA A 173 -18.88 -10.82 -4.58
CA ALA A 173 -18.75 -11.86 -5.59
C ALA A 173 -19.48 -13.17 -5.22
N ALA A 174 -19.50 -13.56 -3.94
CA ALA A 174 -20.20 -14.77 -3.50
C ALA A 174 -21.72 -14.65 -3.67
N GLN A 175 -22.28 -13.46 -3.46
CA GLN A 175 -23.72 -13.23 -3.62
C GLN A 175 -24.16 -13.24 -5.09
N VAL A 176 -23.33 -12.71 -5.99
CA VAL A 176 -23.67 -12.57 -7.42
C VAL A 176 -23.26 -13.81 -8.22
N TYR A 177 -22.04 -14.32 -8.00
CA TYR A 177 -21.46 -15.41 -8.78
C TYR A 177 -21.44 -16.76 -8.04
N GLY A 178 -21.86 -16.83 -6.77
CA GLY A 178 -21.75 -18.06 -5.99
C GLY A 178 -20.30 -18.53 -5.81
N SER A 179 -19.36 -17.59 -5.85
CA SER A 179 -17.93 -17.83 -5.66
C SER A 179 -17.57 -18.06 -4.19
N GLY A 180 -16.40 -18.64 -3.93
CA GLY A 180 -15.91 -18.91 -2.57
C GLY A 180 -15.52 -17.66 -1.75
N PRO A 181 -14.93 -17.86 -0.55
CA PRO A 181 -14.44 -16.77 0.29
C PRO A 181 -13.26 -16.02 -0.36
N PHE A 182 -13.22 -14.70 -0.20
CA PHE A 182 -12.18 -13.83 -0.77
C PHE A 182 -11.98 -12.57 0.08
N ASP A 183 -10.72 -12.25 0.36
CA ASP A 183 -10.37 -11.04 1.12
C ASP A 183 -9.88 -9.91 0.19
N PRO A 184 -10.61 -8.80 0.06
CA PRO A 184 -10.11 -7.64 -0.68
C PRO A 184 -8.95 -6.91 0.04
N GLU A 185 -8.72 -7.20 1.31
CA GLU A 185 -7.67 -6.60 2.15
C GLU A 185 -6.54 -7.60 2.47
N GLY A 186 -6.40 -8.64 1.65
CA GLY A 186 -5.41 -9.70 1.82
C GLY A 186 -3.95 -9.24 1.69
N LEU A 187 -3.03 -10.18 1.90
CA LEU A 187 -1.60 -9.90 2.00
C LEU A 187 -1.03 -9.40 0.66
N VAL A 188 -1.46 -10.01 -0.45
CA VAL A 188 -0.98 -9.64 -1.79
C VAL A 188 -1.42 -8.22 -2.16
N GLY A 189 -2.65 -7.82 -1.77
CA GLY A 189 -3.16 -6.46 -1.93
C GLY A 189 -2.49 -5.44 -0.99
N CYS A 190 -1.90 -5.89 0.12
CA CYS A 190 -1.14 -5.05 1.03
C CYS A 190 0.09 -4.42 0.34
N LEU A 191 0.77 -5.16 -0.54
CA LEU A 191 1.93 -4.70 -1.31
C LEU A 191 1.63 -3.43 -2.14
N LEU A 192 0.50 -3.40 -2.86
CA LEU A 192 0.11 -2.22 -3.64
C LEU A 192 -0.27 -1.02 -2.75
N SER A 193 -0.87 -1.27 -1.59
CA SER A 193 -1.13 -0.17 -0.64
C SER A 193 0.14 0.41 -0.04
N ILE A 194 1.20 -0.38 0.16
CA ILE A 194 2.52 0.15 0.55
C ILE A 194 2.99 1.17 -0.49
N PHE A 195 2.90 0.81 -1.77
CA PHE A 195 3.21 1.74 -2.86
C PHE A 195 2.31 2.97 -2.86
N GLN A 196 1.00 2.82 -2.67
CA GLN A 196 0.07 3.94 -2.61
C GLN A 196 0.41 4.93 -1.48
N VAL A 197 0.75 4.44 -0.28
CA VAL A 197 1.15 5.29 0.83
C VAL A 197 2.50 5.96 0.55
N PHE A 198 3.42 5.27 -0.13
CA PHE A 198 4.68 5.86 -0.58
C PHE A 198 4.49 7.00 -1.59
N LEU A 199 3.53 6.91 -2.52
CA LEU A 199 3.18 8.05 -3.38
C LEU A 199 2.73 9.28 -2.57
N GLY A 200 2.08 9.06 -1.42
CA GLY A 200 1.79 10.11 -0.45
C GLY A 200 3.05 10.73 0.18
N VAL A 201 4.08 9.93 0.44
CA VAL A 201 5.40 10.42 0.88
C VAL A 201 6.05 11.27 -0.21
N GLN A 202 6.02 10.84 -1.49
CA GLN A 202 6.49 11.65 -2.61
C GLN A 202 5.77 12.99 -2.68
N ALA A 203 4.44 13.00 -2.55
CA ALA A 203 3.65 14.24 -2.52
C ALA A 203 4.02 15.15 -1.34
N GLY A 204 4.26 14.56 -0.15
CA GLY A 204 4.75 15.28 1.03
C GLY A 204 6.15 15.87 0.85
N THR A 205 7.04 15.15 0.18
CA THR A 205 8.39 15.62 -0.14
C THR A 205 8.35 16.79 -1.13
N ILE A 206 7.47 16.75 -2.13
CA ILE A 206 7.23 17.86 -3.07
C ILE A 206 6.78 19.13 -2.31
N LEU A 207 5.88 18.99 -1.32
CA LEU A 207 5.45 20.10 -0.46
C LEU A 207 6.61 20.71 0.35
N GLY A 208 7.55 19.88 0.79
CA GLY A 208 8.71 20.31 1.57
C GLY A 208 9.80 21.00 0.75
N PHE A 209 10.09 20.51 -0.46
CA PHE A 209 11.14 21.08 -1.33
C PHE A 209 10.66 22.30 -2.12
N HIS A 210 9.45 22.29 -2.66
CA HIS A 210 8.92 23.40 -3.46
C HIS A 210 8.17 24.37 -2.56
N ARG A 211 8.65 25.62 -2.46
CA ARG A 211 7.97 26.66 -1.67
C ARG A 211 6.84 27.32 -2.45
N GLU A 212 6.98 27.41 -3.77
CA GLU A 212 5.97 28.02 -4.65
C GLU A 212 4.81 27.07 -4.94
N TRP A 213 3.59 27.61 -4.98
CA TRP A 213 2.39 26.84 -5.25
C TRP A 213 2.30 26.39 -6.71
N ARG A 214 2.82 27.20 -7.66
CA ARG A 214 2.80 26.90 -9.09
C ARG A 214 3.62 25.63 -9.39
N ASP A 215 4.84 25.57 -8.86
CA ASP A 215 5.73 24.40 -9.02
C ASP A 215 5.11 23.11 -8.46
N ARG A 216 4.41 23.20 -7.33
CA ARG A 216 3.71 22.06 -6.73
C ARG A 216 2.60 21.54 -7.65
N ILE A 217 1.79 22.44 -8.20
CA ILE A 217 0.70 22.09 -9.10
C ILE A 217 1.26 21.47 -10.39
N TYR A 218 2.25 22.09 -11.03
CA TYR A 218 2.86 21.54 -12.25
C TYR A 218 3.38 20.12 -12.01
N ARG A 219 4.05 19.89 -10.86
CA ARG A 219 4.54 18.55 -10.52
C ARG A 219 3.44 17.54 -10.27
N TRP A 220 2.41 17.89 -9.49
CA TRP A 220 1.28 16.98 -9.27
C TRP A 220 0.53 16.67 -10.56
N LEU A 221 0.39 17.64 -11.46
CA LEU A 221 -0.16 17.42 -12.79
C LEU A 221 0.73 16.50 -13.64
N THR A 222 2.05 16.66 -13.62
CA THR A 222 2.96 15.71 -14.30
C THR A 222 2.88 14.31 -13.72
N TRP A 223 2.86 14.15 -12.39
CA TRP A 223 2.71 12.83 -11.75
C TRP A 223 1.35 12.20 -12.06
N GLY A 224 0.27 12.98 -11.99
CA GLY A 224 -1.08 12.54 -12.29
C GLY A 224 -1.25 12.13 -13.76
N SER A 225 -0.70 12.92 -14.70
CA SER A 225 -0.73 12.59 -16.12
C SER A 225 0.13 11.37 -16.44
N LEU A 226 1.33 11.24 -15.88
CA LEU A 226 2.17 10.05 -16.05
C LEU A 226 1.47 8.79 -15.52
N ALA A 227 0.92 8.84 -14.31
CA ALA A 227 0.17 7.72 -13.74
C ALA A 227 -1.09 7.39 -14.57
N GLY A 228 -1.77 8.42 -15.09
CA GLY A 228 -2.94 8.27 -15.96
C GLY A 228 -2.59 7.62 -17.30
N VAL A 229 -1.48 8.01 -17.94
CA VAL A 229 -0.99 7.39 -19.18
C VAL A 229 -0.59 5.94 -18.94
N ILE A 230 0.16 5.66 -17.87
CA ILE A 230 0.52 4.28 -17.50
C ILE A 230 -0.74 3.45 -17.26
N GLY A 231 -1.71 3.97 -16.51
CA GLY A 231 -2.99 3.29 -16.28
C GLY A 231 -3.78 3.05 -17.56
N ALA A 232 -3.83 4.04 -18.46
CA ALA A 232 -4.50 3.91 -19.75
C ALA A 232 -3.86 2.85 -20.64
N ILE A 233 -2.52 2.77 -20.67
CA ILE A 233 -1.77 1.73 -21.39
C ILE A 233 -2.10 0.35 -20.80
N LEU A 234 -2.05 0.21 -19.47
CA LEU A 234 -2.33 -1.06 -18.79
C LEU A 234 -3.77 -1.55 -19.00
N CYS A 235 -4.73 -0.62 -19.09
CA CYS A 235 -6.13 -0.95 -19.36
C CYS A 235 -6.43 -1.00 -20.87
N LEU A 236 -5.45 -0.76 -21.75
CA LEU A 236 -5.65 -0.56 -23.19
C LEU A 236 -6.78 0.45 -23.52
N ALA A 237 -6.99 1.45 -22.65
CA ALA A 237 -8.13 2.37 -22.67
C ALA A 237 -9.51 1.69 -22.83
N SER A 238 -9.61 0.40 -22.48
CA SER A 238 -10.80 -0.41 -22.57
C SER A 238 -11.27 -0.82 -21.18
N LYS A 239 -12.59 -0.89 -21.02
CA LYS A 239 -13.20 -1.27 -19.74
C LYS A 239 -13.04 -2.77 -19.46
N ASP A 240 -13.14 -3.58 -20.52
CA ASP A 240 -13.33 -5.04 -20.39
C ASP A 240 -12.25 -5.86 -21.13
N ASN A 241 -11.53 -5.28 -22.11
CA ASN A 241 -10.51 -5.98 -22.91
C ASN A 241 -9.06 -5.57 -22.57
N GLY A 242 -8.87 -4.81 -21.49
CA GLY A 242 -7.54 -4.43 -21.00
C GLY A 242 -6.83 -5.57 -20.30
N TRP A 243 -5.50 -5.49 -20.18
CA TRP A 243 -4.73 -6.45 -19.36
C TRP A 243 -5.09 -6.35 -17.88
N ILE A 244 -5.47 -5.15 -17.43
CA ILE A 244 -5.98 -4.88 -16.09
C ILE A 244 -7.37 -4.23 -16.22
N PRO A 245 -8.43 -4.80 -15.62
CA PRO A 245 -9.76 -4.22 -15.66
C PRO A 245 -9.85 -2.96 -14.77
N VAL A 246 -10.55 -1.94 -15.25
CA VAL A 246 -10.67 -0.63 -14.56
C VAL A 246 -11.61 -0.70 -13.35
N ASN A 247 -12.55 -1.64 -13.32
CA ASN A 247 -13.63 -1.62 -12.33
C ASN A 247 -13.35 -2.49 -11.10
N LYS A 248 -13.61 -1.90 -9.93
CA LYS A 248 -13.60 -2.55 -8.61
C LYS A 248 -14.67 -3.65 -8.44
N ASN A 249 -15.78 -3.57 -9.19
CA ASN A 249 -16.92 -4.52 -9.08
C ASN A 249 -17.39 -5.14 -10.41
N LEU A 250 -16.94 -4.67 -11.58
CA LEU A 250 -17.27 -5.36 -12.84
C LEU A 250 -16.26 -6.47 -13.04
N TRP A 251 -16.77 -7.65 -12.84
CA TRP A 251 -16.11 -8.89 -13.12
C TRP A 251 -16.68 -9.39 -14.46
N TYR A 252 -15.84 -9.40 -15.49
CA TYR A 252 -16.20 -9.64 -16.90
C TYR A 252 -17.30 -10.70 -17.08
N SER A 253 -18.52 -10.25 -17.38
CA SER A 253 -19.60 -11.10 -17.87
C SER A 253 -19.62 -10.99 -19.38
N LEU A 254 -18.90 -11.89 -20.04
CA LEU A 254 -19.06 -12.23 -21.46
C LEU A 254 -19.13 -13.75 -21.57
#